data_AF-W8B6U1-F1
#
_entry.id   AF-W8B6U1-F1
#
_cell.length_a   1.000
_cell.length_b   1.000
_cell.length_c   1.000
_cell.angle_alpha   90.00
_cell.angle_beta   90.00
_cell.angle_gamma   90.00
#
_symmetry.space_group_name_H-M   'P 1'
#
loop_
_entity.id
_entity.type
_entity.pdbx_description
1 polymer ?
#
loop_
_entity_poly.entity_id
_entity_poly.type
_entity_poly.pdbx_seq_one_letter_code
_entity_poly.pdbx_strand_id
1 'polypeptide(L)'
;MLIKGCAIILSLVLMGFGTTSVLAQLKDDTEVINYRLPESVYPTNYDLYLHPDIETGDFSGQVIIRVNTTSVISEIVLHSSNLNISSVYLKNTGSSTIYVRSYELDTLREFLIITLSEELSAGRVFDIGIIFAGNMDGKITGLYSSSYLKEDNSKKLIATSKFEPTYARLAFPCFDEPAMKATFQITLVQPSGDDYHALSNMNIASTSYQGKYTEVYFNQSVPMSTYLACFIVSDFQNKSAEIDTKGIGDTFTLRAFATPEQLDKVDFALEVGKAVMEYYIQYFQIEYPLPKMDMVAIPDFVSGAMEHWGLVTYRETS
;
A
#
# COMPACT_ATOMS: atom_id res chain seq x y z
N MET A 1 -33.81 -22.54 48.60
CA MET A 1 -34.59 -23.31 49.59
C MET A 1 -35.28 -24.44 48.81
N LEU A 2 -34.65 -25.62 48.74
CA LEU A 2 -35.13 -26.87 49.38
C LEU A 2 -36.50 -27.28 48.79
N ILE A 3 -36.65 -28.36 47.99
CA ILE A 3 -36.56 -29.77 48.39
C ILE A 3 -36.80 -30.72 47.19
N LYS A 4 -35.99 -31.79 47.14
CA LYS A 4 -36.26 -33.25 46.86
C LYS A 4 -37.45 -33.60 45.95
N GLY A 5 -37.37 -34.49 44.98
CA GLY A 5 -36.66 -35.77 44.90
C GLY A 5 -37.70 -36.89 44.74
N CYS A 6 -37.55 -37.78 43.76
CA CYS A 6 -38.24 -39.07 43.77
C CYS A 6 -37.48 -40.09 42.91
N ALA A 7 -37.01 -41.15 43.56
CA ALA A 7 -36.41 -42.32 42.94
C ALA A 7 -37.52 -43.33 42.65
N ILE A 8 -37.50 -43.96 41.48
CA ILE A 8 -38.13 -45.26 41.26
C ILE A 8 -37.06 -46.20 40.76
N ILE A 9 -36.80 -47.21 41.58
CA ILE A 9 -35.97 -48.37 41.33
C ILE A 9 -36.81 -49.35 40.51
N LEU A 10 -36.32 -49.76 39.34
CA LEU A 10 -36.73 -51.02 38.73
C LEU A 10 -35.47 -51.81 38.36
N SER A 11 -35.22 -52.85 39.13
CA SER A 11 -34.17 -53.84 38.88
C SER A 11 -34.70 -54.88 37.90
N LEU A 12 -34.02 -55.10 36.78
CA LEU A 12 -33.99 -56.42 36.14
C LEU A 12 -32.59 -56.66 35.58
N VAL A 13 -31.99 -57.75 36.03
CA VAL A 13 -30.66 -58.25 35.67
C VAL A 13 -30.85 -59.25 34.52
N LEU A 14 -30.04 -59.19 33.47
CA LEU A 14 -29.13 -60.27 33.02
C LEU A 14 -28.61 -60.07 31.58
N MET A 15 -27.28 -60.07 31.50
CA MET A 15 -26.41 -60.72 30.50
C MET A 15 -26.45 -60.29 29.01
N GLY A 16 -25.37 -59.60 28.61
CA GLY A 16 -24.43 -60.15 27.62
C GLY A 16 -24.56 -59.71 26.17
N PHE A 17 -23.39 -59.39 25.60
CA PHE A 17 -23.03 -59.24 24.17
C PHE A 17 -23.11 -57.85 23.53
N GLY A 18 -21.93 -57.40 23.07
CA GLY A 18 -21.77 -56.82 21.73
C GLY A 18 -21.81 -55.30 21.60
N THR A 19 -20.61 -54.71 21.53
CA THR A 19 -20.19 -53.65 20.57
C THR A 19 -21.25 -53.30 19.51
N THR A 20 -21.65 -52.06 19.24
CA THR A 20 -20.85 -50.86 18.90
C THR A 20 -21.77 -49.63 18.97
N SER A 21 -21.42 -48.60 19.75
CA SER A 21 -21.97 -47.26 19.50
C SER A 21 -21.26 -46.67 18.29
N VAL A 22 -21.96 -46.55 17.16
CA VAL A 22 -21.52 -45.71 16.04
C VAL A 22 -21.67 -44.26 16.49
N LEU A 23 -20.67 -43.74 17.17
CA LEU A 23 -20.44 -42.30 17.23
C LEU A 23 -19.83 -41.93 15.89
N ALA A 24 -20.69 -41.53 14.95
CA ALA A 24 -20.23 -40.82 13.76
C ALA A 24 -19.49 -39.57 14.23
N GLN A 25 -18.16 -39.62 14.15
CA GLN A 25 -17.31 -38.46 14.32
C GLN A 25 -17.62 -37.54 13.14
N LEU A 26 -18.46 -36.53 13.39
CA LEU A 26 -18.59 -35.40 12.48
C LEU A 26 -17.20 -34.77 12.40
N LYS A 27 -16.52 -35.01 11.29
CA LYS A 27 -15.26 -34.39 10.95
C LYS A 27 -15.58 -32.92 10.74
N ASP A 28 -15.18 -32.10 11.71
CA ASP A 28 -15.22 -30.65 11.61
C ASP A 28 -14.17 -30.24 10.57
N ASP A 29 -14.56 -30.32 9.28
CA ASP A 29 -13.78 -29.82 8.15
C ASP A 29 -13.97 -28.28 8.04
N THR A 30 -13.84 -27.56 9.16
CA THR A 30 -13.63 -26.11 9.10
C THR A 30 -12.19 -25.88 8.64
N GLU A 31 -12.00 -25.85 7.33
CA GLU A 31 -10.75 -25.48 6.69
C GLU A 31 -10.34 -24.09 7.21
N VAL A 32 -9.25 -24.03 7.97
CA VAL A 32 -8.77 -22.78 8.56
C VAL A 32 -8.26 -21.88 7.43
N ILE A 33 -9.04 -20.84 7.11
CA ILE A 33 -8.67 -19.87 6.08
C ILE A 33 -7.43 -19.10 6.55
N ASN A 34 -6.33 -19.25 5.84
CA ASN A 34 -5.09 -18.53 6.11
C ASN A 34 -4.99 -17.25 5.27
N TYR A 35 -4.87 -16.11 5.96
CA TYR A 35 -4.76 -14.76 5.37
C TYR A 35 -3.31 -14.27 5.25
N ARG A 36 -2.31 -15.04 5.71
CA ARG A 36 -0.90 -14.66 5.61
C ARG A 36 -0.30 -15.14 4.30
N LEU A 37 0.54 -14.31 3.70
CA LEU A 37 1.30 -14.68 2.52
C LEU A 37 2.30 -15.81 2.85
N PRO A 38 2.57 -16.72 1.89
CA PRO A 38 3.67 -17.66 2.02
C PRO A 38 5.02 -16.96 2.15
N GLU A 39 5.91 -17.54 2.96
CA GLU A 39 7.29 -17.05 3.17
C GLU A 39 8.26 -17.53 2.07
N SER A 40 7.75 -18.06 0.96
CA SER A 40 8.56 -18.64 -0.12
C SER A 40 9.11 -17.60 -1.09
N VAL A 41 8.51 -16.41 -1.15
CA VAL A 41 8.86 -15.32 -2.08
C VAL A 41 8.84 -13.99 -1.32
N TYR A 42 9.93 -13.23 -1.43
CA TYR A 42 10.04 -11.90 -0.81
C TYR A 42 10.36 -10.81 -1.85
N PRO A 43 9.72 -9.64 -1.77
CA PRO A 43 10.04 -8.50 -2.61
C PRO A 43 11.36 -7.84 -2.18
N THR A 44 12.06 -7.25 -3.14
CA THR A 44 13.28 -6.46 -2.90
C THR A 44 13.19 -5.07 -3.52
N ASN A 45 12.49 -4.93 -4.65
CA ASN A 45 12.20 -3.65 -5.28
C ASN A 45 10.83 -3.69 -5.98
N TYR A 46 10.13 -2.56 -5.93
CA TYR A 46 8.97 -2.25 -6.75
C TYR A 46 9.34 -1.15 -7.74
N ASP A 47 9.20 -1.40 -9.03
CA ASP A 47 9.16 -0.39 -10.08
C ASP A 47 7.68 -0.18 -10.44
N LEU A 48 7.12 0.94 -9.99
CA LEU A 48 5.69 1.22 -9.98
C LEU A 48 5.37 2.44 -10.84
N TYR A 49 4.61 2.19 -11.90
CA TYR A 49 4.00 3.21 -12.73
C TYR A 49 2.51 3.34 -12.36
N LEU A 50 2.06 4.54 -12.04
CA LEU A 50 0.66 4.85 -11.78
C LEU A 50 0.20 6.06 -12.60
N HIS A 51 -0.91 5.90 -13.30
CA HIS A 51 -1.58 6.94 -14.06
C HIS A 51 -3.02 7.09 -13.58
N PRO A 52 -3.26 7.94 -12.57
CA PRO A 52 -4.59 8.37 -12.19
C PRO A 52 -5.15 9.35 -13.23
N ASP A 53 -6.34 9.07 -13.73
CA ASP A 53 -7.13 10.01 -14.53
C ASP A 53 -8.04 10.80 -13.58
N ILE A 54 -7.69 12.07 -13.39
CA ILE A 54 -8.36 12.95 -12.43
C ILE A 54 -9.78 13.31 -12.88
N GLU A 55 -10.07 13.28 -14.18
CA GLU A 55 -11.39 13.63 -14.72
C GLU A 55 -12.37 12.47 -14.59
N THR A 56 -11.91 11.26 -14.90
CA THR A 56 -12.78 10.06 -14.91
C THR A 56 -12.83 9.34 -13.57
N GLY A 57 -11.83 9.53 -12.71
CA GLY A 57 -11.69 8.78 -11.46
C GLY A 57 -11.06 7.39 -11.66
N ASP A 58 -10.83 6.95 -12.89
CA ASP A 58 -10.14 5.70 -13.16
C ASP A 58 -8.62 5.85 -13.00
N PHE A 59 -7.92 4.73 -12.84
CA PHE A 59 -6.47 4.71 -12.93
C PHE A 59 -5.98 3.45 -13.61
N SER A 60 -4.84 3.59 -14.29
CA SER A 60 -4.08 2.47 -14.85
C SER A 60 -2.72 2.40 -14.20
N GLY A 61 -2.15 1.20 -14.15
CA GLY A 61 -0.84 1.01 -13.55
C GLY A 61 -0.12 -0.22 -14.07
N GLN A 62 1.18 -0.19 -13.87
CA GLN A 62 2.05 -1.33 -14.06
C GLN A 62 3.01 -1.40 -12.87
N VAL A 63 3.15 -2.59 -12.31
CA VAL A 63 4.17 -2.85 -11.30
C VAL A 63 5.09 -3.96 -11.78
N ILE A 64 6.39 -3.74 -11.66
CA ILE A 64 7.41 -4.77 -11.80
C ILE A 64 8.02 -4.98 -10.42
N ILE A 65 7.81 -6.17 -9.86
CA ILE A 65 8.27 -6.53 -8.52
C ILE A 65 9.49 -7.44 -8.68
N ARG A 66 10.66 -6.96 -8.27
CA ARG A 66 11.84 -7.82 -8.14
C ARG A 66 11.72 -8.63 -6.86
N VAL A 67 11.76 -9.95 -6.99
CA VAL A 67 11.58 -10.89 -5.88
C VAL A 67 12.75 -11.87 -5.77
N ASN A 68 12.90 -12.47 -4.60
CA ASN A 68 13.79 -13.60 -4.35
C ASN A 68 13.01 -14.79 -3.77
N THR A 69 13.32 -16.01 -4.21
CA THR A 69 12.75 -17.24 -3.64
C THR A 69 13.61 -17.81 -2.51
N THR A 70 12.96 -18.29 -1.46
CA THR A 70 13.62 -18.96 -0.32
C THR A 70 13.47 -20.49 -0.38
N SER A 71 12.45 -20.97 -1.07
CA SER A 71 12.18 -22.39 -1.32
C SER A 71 11.88 -22.64 -2.79
N VAL A 72 11.76 -23.92 -3.17
CA VAL A 72 11.17 -24.27 -4.47
C VAL A 72 9.71 -23.80 -4.48
N ILE A 73 9.26 -23.23 -5.60
CA ILE A 73 7.90 -22.73 -5.78
C ILE A 73 7.29 -23.23 -7.08
N SER A 74 6.00 -23.55 -7.04
CA SER A 74 5.14 -23.72 -8.23
C SER A 74 4.14 -22.56 -8.39
N GLU A 75 4.01 -21.72 -7.36
CA GLU A 75 3.05 -20.62 -7.28
C GLU A 75 3.67 -19.42 -6.57
N ILE A 76 3.19 -18.23 -6.94
CA ILE A 76 3.49 -16.97 -6.26
C ILE A 76 2.18 -16.39 -5.78
N VAL A 77 2.10 -16.01 -4.51
CA VAL A 77 0.91 -15.42 -3.91
C VAL A 77 1.27 -14.04 -3.37
N LEU A 78 0.49 -13.03 -3.74
CA LEU A 78 0.61 -11.65 -3.27
C LEU A 78 -0.79 -11.03 -3.12
N HIS A 79 -0.89 -9.85 -2.51
CA HIS A 79 -2.17 -9.19 -2.30
C HIS A 79 -2.63 -8.38 -3.51
N SER A 80 -3.92 -8.47 -3.83
CA SER A 80 -4.60 -7.60 -4.80
C SER A 80 -6.09 -7.60 -4.50
N SER A 81 -6.70 -6.41 -4.41
CA SER A 81 -8.13 -6.27 -4.10
C SER A 81 -8.75 -5.17 -4.95
N ASN A 82 -9.92 -5.42 -5.51
CA ASN A 82 -10.67 -4.46 -6.35
C ASN A 82 -9.86 -3.84 -7.51
N LEU A 83 -8.93 -4.61 -8.08
CA LEU A 83 -8.16 -4.25 -9.27
C LEU A 83 -8.50 -5.18 -10.43
N ASN A 84 -8.62 -4.62 -11.63
CA ASN A 84 -8.73 -5.39 -12.86
C ASN A 84 -7.32 -5.72 -13.37
N ILE A 85 -6.95 -7.00 -13.32
CA ILE A 85 -5.64 -7.48 -13.78
C ILE A 85 -5.75 -7.90 -15.24
N SER A 86 -5.03 -7.21 -16.14
CA SER A 86 -5.07 -7.49 -17.57
C SER A 86 -3.90 -8.38 -18.04
N SER A 87 -2.78 -8.36 -17.32
CA SER A 87 -1.60 -9.16 -17.66
C SER A 87 -0.74 -9.43 -16.44
N VAL A 88 -0.24 -10.66 -16.35
CA VAL A 88 0.78 -11.10 -15.38
C VAL A 88 1.85 -11.84 -16.16
N TYR A 89 3.11 -11.46 -15.99
CA TYR A 89 4.23 -12.07 -16.70
C TYR A 89 5.49 -12.13 -15.83
N LEU A 90 6.44 -12.99 -16.19
CA LEU A 90 7.73 -13.07 -15.53
C LEU A 90 8.85 -12.57 -16.46
N LYS A 91 9.87 -11.96 -15.86
CA LYS A 91 11.12 -11.58 -16.53
C LYS A 91 12.30 -12.08 -15.70
N ASN A 92 13.45 -12.25 -16.36
CA ASN A 92 14.72 -12.57 -15.70
C ASN A 92 14.69 -13.85 -14.83
N THR A 93 13.80 -14.80 -15.13
CA THR A 93 13.74 -16.11 -14.45
C THR A 93 14.98 -16.97 -14.69
N GLY A 94 15.79 -16.61 -15.70
CA GLY A 94 16.96 -17.35 -16.16
C GLY A 94 16.63 -18.69 -16.85
N SER A 95 15.35 -18.90 -17.18
CA SER A 95 14.88 -19.94 -18.10
C SER A 95 13.78 -19.37 -18.99
N SER A 96 13.88 -19.58 -20.30
CA SER A 96 12.83 -19.19 -21.25
C SER A 96 11.59 -20.09 -21.22
N THR A 97 11.64 -21.21 -20.49
CA THR A 97 10.51 -22.16 -20.37
C THR A 97 9.59 -21.87 -19.18
N ILE A 98 10.06 -21.05 -18.23
CA ILE A 98 9.31 -20.71 -17.02
C ILE A 98 8.53 -19.42 -17.27
N TYR A 99 7.21 -19.54 -17.33
CA TYR A 99 6.27 -18.45 -17.56
C TYR A 99 5.02 -18.60 -16.66
N VAL A 100 4.14 -17.59 -16.69
CA VAL A 100 2.86 -17.62 -15.98
C VAL A 100 1.90 -18.54 -16.72
N ARG A 101 1.58 -19.69 -16.14
CA ARG A 101 0.60 -20.65 -16.70
C ARG A 101 -0.82 -20.12 -16.58
N SER A 102 -1.15 -19.58 -15.42
CA SER A 102 -2.45 -19.02 -15.08
C SER A 102 -2.32 -18.09 -13.88
N TYR A 103 -3.33 -17.26 -13.67
CA TYR A 103 -3.48 -16.53 -12.41
C TYR A 103 -4.97 -16.43 -12.07
N GLU A 104 -5.27 -16.29 -10.78
CA GLU A 104 -6.62 -16.10 -10.28
C GLU A 104 -6.65 -15.13 -9.10
N LEU A 105 -7.81 -14.51 -8.88
CA LEU A 105 -8.06 -13.63 -7.75
C LEU A 105 -8.90 -14.38 -6.71
N ASP A 106 -8.34 -14.55 -5.51
CA ASP A 106 -9.09 -14.96 -4.34
C ASP A 106 -9.63 -13.72 -3.66
N THR A 107 -10.92 -13.44 -3.87
CA THR A 107 -11.58 -12.25 -3.34
C THR A 107 -11.80 -12.31 -1.82
N LEU A 108 -11.81 -13.50 -1.23
CA LEU A 108 -12.01 -13.67 0.22
C LEU A 108 -10.73 -13.35 0.98
N ARG A 109 -9.57 -13.80 0.47
CA ARG A 109 -8.25 -13.57 1.05
C ARG A 109 -7.56 -12.33 0.49
N GLU A 110 -8.13 -11.72 -0.55
CA GLU A 110 -7.56 -10.61 -1.31
C GLU A 110 -6.19 -10.95 -1.93
N PHE A 111 -6.09 -12.17 -2.48
CA PHE A 111 -4.86 -12.65 -3.11
C PHE A 111 -4.95 -12.66 -4.62
N LEU A 112 -3.84 -12.33 -5.27
CA LEU A 112 -3.51 -12.75 -6.63
C LEU A 112 -2.62 -13.98 -6.52
N ILE A 113 -3.12 -15.12 -7.00
CA ILE A 113 -2.42 -16.40 -7.04
C ILE A 113 -1.92 -16.61 -8.47
N ILE A 114 -0.60 -16.72 -8.64
CA ILE A 114 0.07 -16.83 -9.93
C ILE A 114 0.68 -18.22 -10.02
N THR A 115 0.18 -19.05 -10.91
CA THR A 115 0.68 -20.42 -11.10
C THR A 115 1.73 -20.47 -12.21
N LEU A 116 2.85 -21.13 -11.94
CA LEU A 116 3.97 -21.25 -12.87
C LEU A 116 3.81 -22.44 -13.83
N SER A 117 4.42 -22.36 -15.00
CA SER A 117 4.47 -23.48 -15.96
C SER A 117 5.29 -24.66 -15.43
N GLU A 118 6.35 -24.37 -14.68
CA GLU A 118 7.31 -25.31 -14.10
C GLU A 118 7.73 -24.81 -12.71
N GLU A 119 8.27 -25.70 -11.88
CA GLU A 119 8.82 -25.31 -10.58
C GLU A 119 10.05 -24.41 -10.73
N LEU A 120 10.10 -23.34 -9.94
CA LEU A 120 11.25 -22.46 -9.84
C LEU A 120 12.07 -22.83 -8.60
N SER A 121 13.38 -23.05 -8.77
CA SER A 121 14.27 -23.41 -7.67
C SER A 121 14.37 -22.29 -6.61
N ALA A 122 14.82 -22.66 -5.41
CA ALA A 122 15.15 -21.71 -4.35
C ALA A 122 16.34 -20.80 -4.74
N GLY A 123 16.42 -19.62 -4.12
CA GLY A 123 17.52 -18.66 -4.28
C GLY A 123 17.53 -17.94 -5.63
N ARG A 124 16.40 -17.90 -6.33
CA ARG A 124 16.28 -17.25 -7.65
C ARG A 124 15.77 -15.83 -7.48
N VAL A 125 16.47 -14.90 -8.13
CA VAL A 125 16.03 -13.51 -8.28
C VAL A 125 15.43 -13.34 -9.66
N PHE A 126 14.21 -12.83 -9.72
CA PHE A 126 13.48 -12.59 -10.96
C PHE A 126 12.45 -11.47 -10.76
N ASP A 127 11.82 -11.04 -11.85
CA ASP A 127 10.87 -9.93 -11.82
C ASP A 127 9.46 -10.43 -12.20
N ILE A 128 8.45 -10.01 -11.42
CA ILE A 128 7.02 -10.24 -11.69
C ILE A 128 6.44 -8.94 -12.24
N GLY A 129 5.96 -8.96 -13.48
CA GLY A 129 5.28 -7.82 -14.08
C GLY A 129 3.77 -7.99 -14.05
N ILE A 130 3.05 -6.96 -13.60
CA ILE A 130 1.58 -6.97 -13.53
C ILE A 130 1.05 -5.66 -14.10
N ILE A 131 0.11 -5.76 -15.04
CA ILE A 131 -0.63 -4.63 -15.61
C ILE A 131 -2.04 -4.66 -15.03
N PHE A 132 -2.46 -3.53 -14.47
CA PHE A 132 -3.72 -3.44 -13.74
C PHE A 132 -4.42 -2.10 -13.99
N ALA A 133 -5.71 -2.07 -13.66
CA ALA A 133 -6.51 -0.87 -13.61
C ALA A 133 -7.42 -0.89 -12.37
N GLY A 134 -7.85 0.29 -11.92
CA GLY A 134 -8.78 0.45 -10.82
C GLY A 134 -9.54 1.77 -10.92
N ASN A 135 -10.32 2.08 -9.90
CA ASN A 135 -11.12 3.30 -9.81
C ASN A 135 -10.97 3.94 -8.42
N MET A 136 -10.93 5.26 -8.37
CA MET A 136 -10.66 6.09 -7.21
C MET A 136 -11.94 6.63 -6.53
N ASP A 137 -13.10 6.49 -7.16
CA ASP A 137 -14.34 7.13 -6.74
C ASP A 137 -14.97 6.49 -5.52
N GLY A 138 -15.58 7.33 -4.66
CA GLY A 138 -16.34 6.87 -3.50
C GLY A 138 -15.49 6.19 -2.41
N LYS A 139 -14.17 6.42 -2.41
CA LYS A 139 -13.21 5.82 -1.49
C LYS A 139 -12.50 6.87 -0.64
N ILE A 140 -11.97 6.45 0.51
CA ILE A 140 -11.10 7.26 1.40
C ILE A 140 -9.84 6.49 1.84
N THR A 141 -9.56 5.38 1.16
CA THR A 141 -8.46 4.44 1.41
C THR A 141 -8.01 3.84 0.07
N GLY A 142 -6.78 3.34 -0.01
CA GLY A 142 -6.18 2.96 -1.29
C GLY A 142 -5.73 4.20 -2.04
N LEU A 143 -5.73 4.15 -3.37
CA LEU A 143 -5.65 5.33 -4.22
C LEU A 143 -7.09 5.83 -4.45
N TYR A 144 -7.36 7.09 -4.12
CA TYR A 144 -8.71 7.62 -4.11
C TYR A 144 -8.77 9.10 -4.55
N SER A 145 -9.98 9.49 -4.98
CA SER A 145 -10.29 10.84 -5.45
C SER A 145 -10.77 11.67 -4.27
N SER A 146 -10.17 12.84 -4.07
CA SER A 146 -10.62 13.84 -3.12
C SER A 146 -10.88 15.16 -3.86
N SER A 147 -11.48 16.13 -3.17
CA SER A 147 -11.79 17.40 -3.80
C SER A 147 -11.87 18.53 -2.80
N TYR A 148 -11.73 19.75 -3.31
CA TYR A 148 -12.01 20.96 -2.55
C TYR A 148 -12.75 21.98 -3.43
N LEU A 149 -13.33 22.99 -2.79
CA LEU A 149 -13.98 24.10 -3.47
C LEU A 149 -13.00 25.26 -3.62
N LYS A 150 -12.88 25.77 -4.84
CA LYS A 150 -12.19 27.03 -5.13
C LYS A 150 -13.02 28.23 -4.68
N GLU A 151 -12.43 29.43 -4.68
CA GLU A 151 -13.14 30.67 -4.35
C GLU A 151 -14.41 30.91 -5.18
N ASP A 152 -14.42 30.48 -6.45
CA ASP A 152 -15.57 30.60 -7.35
C ASP A 152 -16.64 29.50 -7.15
N ASN A 153 -16.50 28.68 -6.10
CA ASN A 153 -17.29 27.48 -5.80
C ASN A 153 -17.19 26.36 -6.85
N SER A 154 -16.25 26.44 -7.79
CA SER A 154 -15.95 25.30 -8.65
C SER A 154 -15.23 24.21 -7.84
N LYS A 155 -15.51 22.96 -8.19
CA LYS A 155 -14.90 21.79 -7.54
C LYS A 155 -13.58 21.47 -8.23
N LYS A 156 -12.47 21.43 -7.48
CA LYS A 156 -11.18 20.92 -7.94
C LYS A 156 -11.02 19.48 -7.45
N LEU A 157 -10.68 18.58 -8.36
CA LEU A 157 -10.40 17.17 -8.07
C LEU A 157 -8.91 16.97 -7.87
N ILE A 158 -8.56 16.04 -6.98
CA ILE A 158 -7.19 15.58 -6.74
C ILE A 158 -7.19 14.07 -6.61
N ALA A 159 -6.04 13.43 -6.86
CA ALA A 159 -5.81 12.05 -6.47
C ALA A 159 -4.87 12.02 -5.26
N THR A 160 -5.18 11.18 -4.29
CA THR A 160 -4.32 10.97 -3.11
C THR A 160 -4.42 9.54 -2.62
N SER A 161 -3.62 9.16 -1.64
CA SER A 161 -3.56 7.78 -1.17
C SER A 161 -3.45 7.65 0.34
N LYS A 162 -3.99 6.55 0.86
CA LYS A 162 -3.86 6.12 2.26
C LYS A 162 -3.85 4.60 2.33
N PHE A 163 -2.73 4.02 2.74
CA PHE A 163 -2.51 2.58 2.67
C PHE A 163 -2.54 1.83 3.99
N GLU A 164 -2.30 2.47 5.14
CA GLU A 164 -2.39 1.76 6.41
C GLU A 164 -3.84 1.31 6.71
N PRO A 165 -4.10 0.09 7.21
CA PRO A 165 -3.11 -0.96 7.43
C PRO A 165 -2.83 -1.83 6.20
N THR A 166 -3.84 -2.10 5.37
CA THR A 166 -3.80 -3.12 4.30
C THR A 166 -4.45 -2.64 3.01
N TYR A 167 -4.32 -1.36 2.68
CA TYR A 167 -4.98 -0.75 1.52
C TYR A 167 -4.02 -0.47 0.36
N ALA A 168 -2.71 -0.76 0.48
CA ALA A 168 -1.81 -0.67 -0.68
C ALA A 168 -2.26 -1.61 -1.81
N ARG A 169 -2.75 -2.80 -1.43
CA ARG A 169 -3.34 -3.80 -2.35
C ARG A 169 -4.55 -3.31 -3.17
N LEU A 170 -5.17 -2.19 -2.78
CA LEU A 170 -6.26 -1.55 -3.53
C LEU A 170 -5.75 -0.58 -4.62
N ALA A 171 -4.46 -0.22 -4.57
CA ALA A 171 -3.84 0.69 -5.52
C ALA A 171 -2.88 -0.02 -6.47
N PHE A 172 -2.17 -1.05 -6.00
CA PHE A 172 -1.31 -1.88 -6.82
C PHE A 172 -1.14 -3.28 -6.21
N PRO A 173 -1.02 -4.35 -7.03
CA PRO A 173 -0.74 -5.68 -6.51
C PRO A 173 0.64 -5.72 -5.82
N CYS A 174 0.69 -6.19 -4.57
CA CYS A 174 1.93 -6.17 -3.78
C CYS A 174 1.94 -7.18 -2.64
N PHE A 175 3.12 -7.39 -2.06
CA PHE A 175 3.29 -8.14 -0.82
C PHE A 175 2.91 -7.26 0.37
N ASP A 176 1.60 -7.01 0.54
CA ASP A 176 1.05 -6.05 1.50
C ASP A 176 1.06 -6.54 2.96
N GLU A 177 2.24 -6.88 3.47
CA GLU A 177 2.52 -7.17 4.88
C GLU A 177 3.74 -6.35 5.34
N PRO A 178 3.71 -5.73 6.54
CA PRO A 178 4.73 -4.76 6.94
C PRO A 178 6.15 -5.33 7.08
N ALA A 179 6.27 -6.65 7.33
CA ALA A 179 7.57 -7.32 7.42
C ALA A 179 8.28 -7.45 6.05
N MET A 180 7.55 -7.39 4.94
CA MET A 180 8.07 -7.60 3.59
C MET A 180 8.53 -6.27 2.96
N LYS A 181 9.53 -5.62 3.59
CA LYS A 181 10.07 -4.33 3.14
C LYS A 181 10.79 -4.45 1.79
N ALA A 182 10.66 -3.42 0.97
CA ALA A 182 11.34 -3.30 -0.31
C ALA A 182 11.62 -1.82 -0.64
N THR A 183 12.46 -1.57 -1.64
CA THR A 183 12.62 -0.21 -2.20
C THR A 183 11.55 0.07 -3.25
N PHE A 184 11.21 1.33 -3.46
CA PHE A 184 10.22 1.77 -4.44
C PHE A 184 10.84 2.76 -5.43
N GLN A 185 10.72 2.47 -6.71
CA GLN A 185 10.96 3.38 -7.83
C GLN A 185 9.60 3.77 -8.39
N ILE A 186 9.20 5.03 -8.22
CA ILE A 186 7.83 5.46 -8.49
C ILE A 186 7.83 6.40 -9.70
N THR A 187 6.96 6.11 -10.64
CA THR A 187 6.55 7.01 -11.72
C THR A 187 5.09 7.34 -11.54
N LEU A 188 4.77 8.62 -11.33
CA LEU A 188 3.40 9.10 -11.18
C LEU A 188 3.07 10.04 -12.34
N VAL A 189 1.97 9.76 -13.03
CA VAL A 189 1.48 10.60 -14.12
C VAL A 189 0.53 11.65 -13.57
N GLN A 190 0.68 12.88 -14.05
CA GLN A 190 -0.17 14.01 -13.73
C GLN A 190 -0.64 14.70 -15.01
N PRO A 191 -1.74 15.48 -14.97
CA PRO A 191 -2.04 16.45 -16.02
C PRO A 191 -0.88 17.44 -16.21
N SER A 192 -0.66 17.87 -17.46
CA SER A 192 0.33 18.92 -17.78
C SER A 192 -0.20 20.35 -17.62
N GLY A 193 -1.53 20.51 -17.55
CA GLY A 193 -2.20 21.80 -17.39
C GLY A 193 -2.68 22.04 -15.96
N ASP A 194 -3.33 23.19 -15.74
CA ASP A 194 -4.06 23.55 -14.52
C ASP A 194 -3.24 23.43 -13.22
N ASP A 195 -1.94 23.73 -13.31
CA ASP A 195 -0.97 23.77 -12.21
C ASP A 195 -0.84 22.46 -11.41
N TYR A 196 -1.26 21.33 -12.01
CA TYR A 196 -1.07 20.03 -11.37
C TYR A 196 0.41 19.72 -11.17
N HIS A 197 0.71 19.09 -10.03
CA HIS A 197 1.99 18.50 -9.71
C HIS A 197 1.80 17.15 -9.01
N ALA A 198 2.83 16.31 -9.05
CA ALA A 198 2.88 15.00 -8.41
C ALA A 198 3.82 15.02 -7.20
N LEU A 199 3.38 14.46 -6.07
CA LEU A 199 4.19 14.21 -4.88
C LEU A 199 4.22 12.72 -4.57
N SER A 200 5.37 12.26 -4.10
CA SER A 200 5.56 10.92 -3.55
C SER A 200 6.60 10.94 -2.42
N ASN A 201 6.98 9.78 -1.89
CA ASN A 201 7.89 9.64 -0.75
C ASN A 201 9.25 10.32 -0.96
N MET A 202 9.81 10.20 -2.17
CA MET A 202 11.13 10.72 -2.51
C MET A 202 11.04 12.04 -3.30
N ASN A 203 12.15 12.73 -3.47
CA ASN A 203 12.26 13.88 -4.35
C ASN A 203 12.21 13.47 -5.83
N ILE A 204 11.77 14.39 -6.70
CA ILE A 204 11.71 14.19 -8.16
C ILE A 204 13.14 14.03 -8.70
N ALA A 205 13.35 13.00 -9.51
CA ALA A 205 14.58 12.75 -10.25
C ALA A 205 14.52 13.41 -11.63
N SER A 206 13.41 13.26 -12.34
CA SER A 206 13.19 13.84 -13.66
C SER A 206 11.71 13.90 -14.02
N THR A 207 11.38 14.62 -15.09
CA THR A 207 10.03 14.67 -15.67
C THR A 207 10.09 14.44 -17.19
N SER A 208 9.02 13.87 -17.75
CA SER A 208 8.85 13.71 -19.20
C SER A 208 7.48 14.21 -19.63
N TYR A 209 7.45 15.22 -20.50
CA TYR A 209 6.22 15.77 -21.05
C TYR A 209 5.69 14.87 -22.17
N GLN A 210 4.47 14.36 -22.00
CA GLN A 210 3.77 13.45 -22.91
C GLN A 210 2.57 14.15 -23.60
N GLY A 211 2.61 15.48 -23.75
CA GLY A 211 1.50 16.26 -24.27
C GLY A 211 0.51 16.61 -23.16
N LYS A 212 -0.65 15.94 -23.13
CA LYS A 212 -1.69 16.21 -22.12
C LYS A 212 -1.26 15.86 -20.69
N TYR A 213 -0.28 14.98 -20.56
CA TYR A 213 0.22 14.48 -19.29
C TYR A 213 1.71 14.68 -19.16
N THR A 214 2.19 14.70 -17.91
CA THR A 214 3.62 14.69 -17.57
C THR A 214 3.87 13.49 -16.67
N GLU A 215 4.86 12.68 -17.03
CA GLU A 215 5.36 11.60 -16.19
C GLU A 215 6.41 12.16 -15.23
N VAL A 216 6.23 11.93 -13.94
CA VAL A 216 7.15 12.38 -12.89
C VAL A 216 7.85 11.16 -12.30
N TYR A 217 9.16 11.12 -12.48
CA TYR A 217 10.02 10.04 -12.01
C TYR A 217 10.63 10.45 -10.67
N PHE A 218 10.39 9.66 -9.63
CA PHE A 218 10.94 9.90 -8.29
C PHE A 218 12.21 9.08 -8.06
N ASN A 219 13.12 9.58 -7.23
CA ASN A 219 14.28 8.80 -6.80
C ASN A 219 13.85 7.53 -6.06
N GLN A 220 14.70 6.50 -6.11
CA GLN A 220 14.43 5.25 -5.41
C GLN A 220 14.37 5.47 -3.89
N SER A 221 13.37 4.90 -3.23
CA SER A 221 13.24 4.94 -1.77
C SER A 221 14.27 4.05 -1.06
N VAL A 222 14.49 4.33 0.22
CA VAL A 222 15.04 3.34 1.16
C VAL A 222 14.06 2.16 1.35
N PRO A 223 14.52 1.00 1.88
CA PRO A 223 13.63 -0.12 2.15
C PRO A 223 12.53 0.23 3.15
N MET A 224 11.27 0.14 2.72
CA MET A 224 10.10 0.47 3.53
C MET A 224 8.95 -0.51 3.30
N SER A 225 7.97 -0.49 4.19
CA SER A 225 6.76 -1.31 4.08
C SER A 225 5.78 -0.68 3.07
N THR A 226 4.95 -1.50 2.41
CA THR A 226 3.97 -1.07 1.40
C THR A 226 3.03 0.03 1.89
N TYR A 227 2.60 -0.03 3.15
CA TYR A 227 1.67 0.94 3.73
C TYR A 227 2.21 2.38 3.83
N LEU A 228 3.54 2.55 3.74
CA LEU A 228 4.20 3.86 3.78
C LEU A 228 4.32 4.52 2.40
N ALA A 229 4.10 3.78 1.30
CA ALA A 229 4.07 4.37 -0.03
C ALA A 229 2.95 5.43 -0.10
N CYS A 230 3.18 6.52 -0.83
CA CYS A 230 2.22 7.61 -0.97
C CYS A 230 2.34 8.29 -2.34
N PHE A 231 1.19 8.64 -2.88
CA PHE A 231 0.98 9.27 -4.19
C PHE A 231 -0.04 10.38 -4.04
N ILE A 232 0.30 11.58 -4.51
CA ILE A 232 -0.61 12.74 -4.54
C ILE A 232 -0.46 13.43 -5.90
N VAL A 233 -1.57 13.69 -6.58
CA VAL A 233 -1.65 14.53 -7.78
C VAL A 233 -2.65 15.63 -7.52
N SER A 234 -2.17 16.88 -7.43
CA SER A 234 -2.98 18.05 -7.02
C SER A 234 -2.40 19.35 -7.58
N ASP A 235 -3.09 20.47 -7.41
CA ASP A 235 -2.61 21.84 -7.67
C ASP A 235 -2.32 22.61 -6.37
N PHE A 236 -1.99 21.90 -5.30
CA PHE A 236 -1.62 22.50 -4.02
C PHE A 236 -0.41 23.43 -4.13
N GLN A 237 -0.38 24.41 -3.23
CA GLN A 237 0.76 25.31 -3.07
C GLN A 237 1.50 24.98 -1.78
N ASN A 238 2.74 25.44 -1.66
CA ASN A 238 3.55 25.17 -0.47
C ASN A 238 4.38 26.38 -0.02
N LYS A 239 4.67 26.39 1.27
CA LYS A 239 5.77 27.16 1.87
C LYS A 239 6.85 26.18 2.33
N SER A 240 8.09 26.63 2.40
CA SER A 240 9.24 25.79 2.72
C SER A 240 10.16 26.39 3.76
N ALA A 241 10.87 25.53 4.46
CA ALA A 241 11.93 25.87 5.41
C ALA A 241 13.05 24.83 5.30
N GLU A 242 14.30 25.28 5.41
CA GLU A 242 15.45 24.38 5.49
C GLU A 242 15.61 23.84 6.90
N ILE A 243 15.91 22.54 7.03
CA ILE A 243 16.19 21.89 8.32
C ILE A 243 17.70 21.91 8.57
N ASP A 244 18.09 22.47 9.73
CA ASP A 244 19.47 22.43 10.20
C ASP A 244 19.68 21.22 11.11
N THR A 245 20.39 20.22 10.60
CA THR A 245 20.69 18.98 11.31
C THR A 245 21.76 19.12 12.39
N LYS A 246 22.34 20.32 12.56
CA LYS A 246 23.47 20.61 13.47
C LYS A 246 24.67 19.66 13.25
N GLY A 247 24.87 19.24 12.00
CA GLY A 247 25.96 18.34 11.60
C GLY A 247 25.66 16.85 11.74
N ILE A 248 24.42 16.47 12.08
CA ILE A 248 23.96 15.07 12.15
C ILE A 248 23.28 14.72 10.81
N GLY A 249 24.09 14.59 9.76
CA GLY A 249 23.64 14.36 8.38
C GLY A 249 23.45 15.63 7.56
N ASP A 250 22.93 15.48 6.35
CA ASP A 250 22.73 16.58 5.39
C ASP A 250 21.52 17.45 5.73
N THR A 251 21.60 18.75 5.43
CA THR A 251 20.43 19.64 5.46
C THR A 251 19.43 19.25 4.39
N PHE A 252 18.14 19.42 4.67
CA PHE A 252 17.08 19.11 3.72
C PHE A 252 15.90 20.08 3.86
N THR A 253 15.10 20.16 2.80
CA THR A 253 13.92 21.03 2.77
C THR A 253 12.72 20.34 3.42
N LEU A 254 12.09 21.05 4.36
CA LEU A 254 10.73 20.79 4.83
C LEU A 254 9.75 21.66 4.04
N ARG A 255 8.68 21.06 3.49
CA ARG A 255 7.61 21.79 2.80
C ARG A 255 6.27 21.51 3.43
N ALA A 256 5.43 22.53 3.57
CA ALA A 256 4.05 22.40 4.00
C ALA A 256 3.13 22.78 2.84
N PHE A 257 2.37 21.80 2.35
CA PHE A 257 1.43 21.91 1.24
C PHE A 257 -0.01 22.03 1.75
N ALA A 258 -0.79 22.87 1.08
CA ALA A 258 -2.24 22.98 1.27
C ALA A 258 -2.90 23.40 -0.05
N THR A 259 -4.23 23.37 -0.07
CA THR A 259 -5.02 24.03 -1.12
C THR A 259 -4.60 25.51 -1.25
N PRO A 260 -4.60 26.10 -2.45
CA PRO A 260 -4.15 27.49 -2.66
C PRO A 260 -4.79 28.49 -1.68
N GLU A 261 -6.08 28.33 -1.40
CA GLU A 261 -6.89 29.18 -0.52
C GLU A 261 -6.53 29.05 0.97
N GLN A 262 -5.80 27.99 1.34
CA GLN A 262 -5.40 27.70 2.72
C GLN A 262 -3.89 27.88 2.94
N LEU A 263 -3.14 28.34 1.93
CA LEU A 263 -1.68 28.45 2.00
C LEU A 263 -1.19 29.33 3.17
N ASP A 264 -1.93 30.37 3.53
CA ASP A 264 -1.55 31.24 4.66
C ASP A 264 -1.67 30.56 6.03
N LYS A 265 -2.35 29.42 6.12
CA LYS A 265 -2.49 28.66 7.38
C LYS A 265 -1.33 27.71 7.66
N VAL A 266 -0.42 27.49 6.69
CA VAL A 266 0.64 26.49 6.85
C VAL A 266 1.86 26.98 7.64
N ASP A 267 1.94 28.28 7.95
CA ASP A 267 3.11 28.87 8.63
C ASP A 267 3.38 28.22 10.00
N PHE A 268 2.33 28.02 10.80
CA PHE A 268 2.44 27.36 12.10
C PHE A 268 2.91 25.90 11.96
N ALA A 269 2.36 25.17 10.99
CA ALA A 269 2.75 23.78 10.72
C ALA A 269 4.22 23.69 10.30
N LEU A 270 4.69 24.64 9.49
CA LEU A 270 6.08 24.71 9.03
C LEU A 270 7.05 25.06 10.17
N GLU A 271 6.71 26.04 11.00
CA GLU A 271 7.52 26.43 12.17
C GLU A 271 7.67 25.27 13.16
N VAL A 272 6.55 24.65 13.54
CA VAL A 272 6.53 23.54 14.48
C VAL A 272 7.20 22.30 13.87
N GLY A 273 6.89 21.98 12.61
CA GLY A 273 7.49 20.87 11.90
C GLY A 273 9.02 20.97 11.85
N LYS A 274 9.55 22.17 11.56
CA LYS A 274 10.99 22.44 11.59
C LYS A 274 11.57 22.19 12.98
N ALA A 275 11.00 22.80 14.01
CA ALA A 275 11.48 22.66 15.39
C ALA A 275 11.48 21.20 15.86
N VAL A 276 10.42 20.44 15.54
CA VAL A 276 10.28 19.03 15.88
C VAL A 276 11.32 18.16 15.16
N MET A 277 11.51 18.38 13.85
CA MET A 277 12.51 17.63 13.06
C MET A 277 13.93 17.88 13.60
N GLU A 278 14.32 19.14 13.78
CA GLU A 278 15.64 19.50 14.32
C GLU A 278 15.85 18.94 15.73
N TYR A 279 14.81 18.98 16.58
CA TYR A 279 14.85 18.39 17.91
C TYR A 279 15.07 16.89 17.87
N TYR A 280 14.31 16.12 17.07
CA TYR A 280 14.44 14.66 17.06
C TYR A 280 15.74 14.17 16.44
N ILE A 281 16.27 14.87 15.43
CA ILE A 281 17.59 14.57 14.86
C ILE A 281 18.66 14.72 15.95
N GLN A 282 18.63 15.82 16.72
CA GLN A 282 19.54 16.04 17.84
C GLN A 282 19.29 15.08 19.00
N TYR A 283 18.04 14.77 19.31
CA TYR A 283 17.70 13.92 20.45
C TYR A 283 18.12 12.47 20.21
N PHE A 284 17.80 11.93 19.03
CA PHE A 284 18.15 10.55 18.69
C PHE A 284 19.58 10.36 18.23
N GLN A 285 20.28 11.45 17.85
CA GLN A 285 21.62 11.39 17.25
C GLN A 285 21.64 10.50 16.01
N ILE A 286 20.54 10.53 15.25
CA ILE A 286 20.34 9.78 14.00
C ILE A 286 19.88 10.78 12.95
N GLU A 287 20.58 10.78 11.80
CA GLU A 287 20.21 11.63 10.68
C GLU A 287 18.85 11.25 10.09
N TYR A 288 18.15 12.23 9.54
CA TYR A 288 16.97 11.96 8.75
C TYR A 288 17.40 11.45 7.35
N PRO A 289 16.98 10.24 6.92
CA PRO A 289 17.64 9.57 5.80
C PRO A 289 17.16 10.00 4.41
N LEU A 290 16.19 10.91 4.31
CA LEU A 290 15.60 11.32 3.03
C LEU A 290 15.98 12.78 2.71
N PRO A 291 16.09 13.14 1.41
CA PRO A 291 16.51 14.49 1.01
C PRO A 291 15.43 15.57 1.17
N LYS A 292 14.24 15.20 1.65
CA LYS A 292 13.11 16.11 1.89
C LYS A 292 12.12 15.54 2.89
N MET A 293 11.33 16.42 3.49
CA MET A 293 10.11 16.09 4.22
C MET A 293 8.99 16.98 3.70
N ASP A 294 7.86 16.37 3.34
CA ASP A 294 6.66 17.12 2.97
C ASP A 294 5.56 16.84 4.00
N MET A 295 4.83 17.88 4.36
CA MET A 295 3.60 17.82 5.14
C MET A 295 2.46 18.30 4.25
N VAL A 296 1.43 17.49 4.03
CA VAL A 296 0.36 17.82 3.08
C VAL A 296 -0.98 17.77 3.76
N ALA A 297 -1.71 18.89 3.74
CA ALA A 297 -3.08 18.95 4.21
C ALA A 297 -4.02 18.43 3.10
N ILE A 298 -4.75 17.35 3.38
CA ILE A 298 -5.67 16.68 2.47
C ILE A 298 -7.12 17.04 2.89
N PRO A 299 -7.97 17.54 1.97
CA PRO A 299 -9.36 17.90 2.26
C PRO A 299 -10.17 16.73 2.83
N ASP A 300 -10.20 15.60 2.13
CA ASP A 300 -10.92 14.40 2.58
C ASP A 300 -9.91 13.34 3.05
N PHE A 301 -9.72 13.23 4.37
CA PHE A 301 -8.79 12.26 4.96
C PHE A 301 -9.46 11.46 6.07
N VAL A 302 -9.33 10.12 6.07
CA VAL A 302 -10.04 9.25 7.03
C VAL A 302 -9.48 9.31 8.45
N SER A 303 -8.18 9.58 8.60
CA SER A 303 -7.47 9.68 9.87
C SER A 303 -7.22 11.15 10.26
N GLY A 304 -6.56 11.41 11.39
CA GLY A 304 -6.04 12.75 11.71
C GLY A 304 -4.78 13.08 10.89
N ALA A 305 -3.86 12.12 10.79
CA ALA A 305 -2.65 12.18 9.97
C ALA A 305 -2.19 10.76 9.58
N MET A 306 -1.20 10.65 8.70
CA MET A 306 -0.53 9.41 8.31
C MET A 306 0.95 9.66 8.01
N GLU A 307 1.85 8.86 8.58
CA GLU A 307 3.29 9.07 8.60
C GLU A 307 4.04 8.53 7.37
N HIS A 308 3.45 8.62 6.17
CA HIS A 308 4.14 8.18 4.95
C HIS A 308 5.55 8.79 4.88
N TRP A 309 6.55 7.93 4.62
CA TRP A 309 7.94 8.32 4.80
C TRP A 309 8.31 9.43 3.80
N GLY A 310 8.62 10.62 4.31
CA GLY A 310 8.93 11.80 3.50
C GLY A 310 7.72 12.57 2.97
N LEU A 311 6.48 12.14 3.19
CA LEU A 311 5.27 12.78 2.68
C LEU A 311 4.10 12.61 3.65
N VAL A 312 4.21 13.20 4.85
CA VAL A 312 3.18 13.06 5.90
C VAL A 312 1.90 13.77 5.48
N THR A 313 0.77 13.07 5.52
CA THR A 313 -0.55 13.62 5.18
C THR A 313 -1.36 13.91 6.43
N TYR A 314 -2.17 14.97 6.37
CA TYR A 314 -3.00 15.46 7.48
C TYR A 314 -4.42 15.71 6.98
N ARG A 315 -5.41 15.54 7.85
CA ARG A 315 -6.76 16.05 7.57
C ARG A 315 -6.78 17.57 7.71
N GLU A 316 -7.36 18.27 6.73
CA GLU A 316 -7.79 19.66 6.94
C GLU A 316 -8.94 19.71 7.95
N THR A 317 -8.74 20.33 9.11
CA THR A 317 -9.80 20.57 10.09
C THR A 317 -10.23 22.04 10.02
N SER A 318 -11.53 22.26 9.94
CA SER A 318 -12.18 23.59 9.88
C SER A 318 -11.83 24.50 11.05
#